data_AF-A0A662IT78-F1
#
_entry.id   AF-A0A662IT78-F1
#
_cell.length_a   1.000
_cell.length_b   1.000
_cell.length_c   1.000
_cell.angle_alpha   90.00
_cell.angle_beta   90.00
_cell.angle_gamma   90.00
#
_symmetry.space_group_name_H-M   'P 1'
#
loop_
_entity.id
_entity.type
_entity.pdbx_description
1 polymer ?
#
loop_
_entity_poly.entity_id
_entity_poly.type
_entity_poly.pdbx_seq_one_letter_code
_entity_poly.pdbx_strand_id
1 'polypeptide(L)'
;NLDLKEVKSVSEYQRQFLKVAARLMKRGGSTLSSTCTLTKEEGEDIVDYADRELRLTIAQHGQLLGSPSLLRSERGTWARRFYPHIHDTPGFFYAILRKD
;
A
#
# COMPACT_ATOMS: atom_id res chain seq x y z
N ASN A 1 -15.78 10.58 11.74
CA ASN A 1 -15.18 10.14 13.01
C ASN A 1 -14.41 8.86 12.77
N LEU A 2 -13.10 8.98 12.49
CA LEU A 2 -12.19 7.83 12.47
C LEU A 2 -11.66 7.65 13.89
N ASP A 3 -11.97 6.54 14.55
CA ASP A 3 -11.33 6.20 15.83
C ASP A 3 -9.89 5.75 15.54
N LEU A 4 -8.92 6.49 16.08
CA LEU A 4 -7.49 6.19 15.94
C LEU A 4 -7.13 4.79 16.47
N LYS A 5 -7.88 4.25 17.44
CA LYS A 5 -7.69 2.89 17.92
C LYS A 5 -8.11 1.85 16.88
N GLU A 6 -9.22 2.09 16.20
CA GLU A 6 -9.71 1.21 15.13
C GLU A 6 -8.75 1.22 13.94
N VAL A 7 -8.31 2.40 13.48
CA VAL A 7 -7.34 2.53 12.38
C VAL A 7 -6.05 1.76 12.69
N LYS A 8 -5.52 1.87 13.91
CA LYS A 8 -4.34 1.12 14.33
C LYS A 8 -4.58 -0.39 14.36
N SER A 9 -5.70 -0.82 14.92
CA SER A 9 -6.08 -2.24 14.97
C SER A 9 -6.14 -2.85 13.57
N VAL A 10 -6.84 -2.18 12.65
CA VAL A 10 -6.96 -2.59 11.25
C VAL A 10 -5.59 -2.61 10.56
N SER A 11 -4.75 -1.61 10.78
CA SER A 11 -3.40 -1.54 10.22
C SER A 11 -2.53 -2.71 10.69
N GLU A 12 -2.63 -3.12 11.95
CA GLU A 12 -1.92 -4.31 12.47
C GLU A 12 -2.39 -5.60 11.79
N TYR A 13 -3.70 -5.75 11.56
CA TYR A 13 -4.21 -6.90 10.78
C TYR A 13 -3.68 -6.91 9.34
N GLN A 14 -3.64 -5.75 8.67
CA GLN A 14 -3.07 -5.63 7.32
C GLN A 14 -1.59 -6.04 7.28
N ARG A 15 -0.80 -5.65 8.29
CA ARG A 15 0.60 -6.10 8.45
C ARG A 15 0.71 -7.61 8.59
N GLN A 16 -0.17 -8.23 9.38
CA GLN A 16 -0.21 -9.69 9.55
C GLN A 16 -0.50 -10.42 8.23
N PHE A 17 -1.46 -9.93 7.43
CA PHE A 17 -1.75 -10.50 6.13
C PHE A 17 -0.57 -10.39 5.16
N LEU A 18 0.08 -9.23 5.09
CA LEU A 18 1.27 -9.06 4.24
C LEU A 18 2.42 -9.96 4.68
N LYS A 19 2.61 -10.16 5.99
CA LYS A 19 3.65 -11.07 6.51
C LYS A 19 3.41 -12.51 6.03
N VAL A 20 2.16 -12.96 5.99
CA VAL A 20 1.80 -14.27 5.44
C VAL A 20 1.99 -14.30 3.92
N ALA A 21 1.51 -13.28 3.20
CA ALA A 21 1.68 -13.17 1.76
C ALA A 21 3.17 -13.22 1.36
N ALA A 22 4.03 -12.45 2.03
CA ALA A 22 5.48 -12.45 1.80
C ALA A 22 6.10 -13.84 1.93
N ARG A 23 5.64 -14.67 2.87
CA ARG A 23 6.12 -16.05 3.05
C ARG A 23 5.66 -16.98 1.93
N LEU A 24 4.42 -16.84 1.47
CA LEU A 24 3.83 -17.68 0.43
C LEU A 24 4.31 -17.31 -0.98
N MET A 25 4.68 -16.05 -1.20
CA MET A 25 5.16 -15.56 -2.49
C MET A 25 6.48 -16.24 -2.90
N LYS A 26 6.55 -16.66 -4.16
CA LYS A 26 7.80 -17.08 -4.80
C LYS A 26 8.68 -15.87 -5.10
N ARG A 27 9.99 -16.09 -5.24
CA ARG A 27 10.91 -15.06 -5.76
C ARG A 27 10.48 -14.63 -7.16
N GLY A 28 10.57 -13.34 -7.44
CA GLY A 28 10.02 -12.68 -8.64
C GLY A 28 8.50 -12.50 -8.63
N GLY A 29 7.78 -13.00 -7.61
CA GLY A 29 6.34 -12.86 -7.51
C GLY A 29 5.90 -11.46 -7.07
N SER A 30 4.67 -11.09 -7.41
CA SER A 30 4.07 -9.80 -7.03
C SER A 30 2.73 -9.98 -6.31
N THR A 31 2.38 -9.01 -5.48
CA THR A 31 1.08 -8.90 -4.81
C THR A 31 0.57 -7.46 -4.89
N LEU A 32 -0.74 -7.27 -4.88
CA LEU A 32 -1.38 -5.96 -4.82
C LEU A 32 -1.78 -5.67 -3.38
N SER A 33 -1.26 -4.59 -2.80
CA SER A 33 -1.79 -4.00 -1.57
C SER A 33 -2.77 -2.90 -1.96
N SER A 34 -4.02 -2.97 -1.52
CA SER A 34 -5.03 -1.95 -1.82
C SER A 34 -6.03 -1.79 -0.69
N THR A 35 -6.50 -0.58 -0.47
CA THR A 35 -7.49 -0.25 0.57
C THR A 35 -8.48 0.80 0.07
N CYS A 36 -9.74 0.73 0.51
CA CYS A 36 -10.79 1.69 0.19
C CYS A 36 -10.81 2.86 1.19
N THR A 37 -9.63 3.36 1.54
CA THR A 37 -9.42 4.47 2.46
C THR A 37 -8.25 5.33 1.97
N LEU A 38 -8.11 6.52 2.56
CA LEU A 38 -7.01 7.46 2.28
C LEU A 38 -6.17 7.76 3.53
N THR A 39 -6.42 7.05 4.64
CA THR A 39 -5.57 7.10 5.83
C THR A 39 -4.16 6.64 5.48
N LYS A 40 -3.14 7.28 6.07
CA LYS A 40 -1.74 6.95 5.80
C LYS A 40 -1.38 5.60 6.42
N GLU A 41 -1.99 5.30 7.55
CA GLU A 41 -1.82 4.13 8.38
C GLU A 41 -2.18 2.84 7.65
N GLU A 42 -3.24 2.88 6.82
CA GLU A 42 -3.74 1.72 6.06
C GLU A 42 -3.20 1.68 4.61
N GLY A 43 -2.53 2.74 4.15
CA GLY A 43 -1.97 2.85 2.81
C GLY A 43 -0.44 2.83 2.82
N GLU A 44 0.17 4.01 2.94
CA GLU A 44 1.61 4.20 2.89
C GLU A 44 2.37 3.43 3.97
N ASP A 45 1.87 3.43 5.21
CA ASP A 45 2.59 2.81 6.33
C ASP A 45 2.60 1.29 6.22
N ILE A 46 1.62 0.72 5.53
CA ILE A 46 1.55 -0.71 5.23
C ILE A 46 2.59 -1.10 4.19
N VAL A 47 2.75 -0.31 3.13
CA VAL A 47 3.69 -0.62 2.05
C VAL A 47 5.13 -0.25 2.43
N ASP A 48 5.34 0.78 3.24
CA ASP A 48 6.65 1.10 3.84
C ASP A 48 7.08 0.01 4.83
N TYR A 49 6.14 -0.52 5.62
CA TYR A 49 6.39 -1.71 6.43
C TYR A 49 6.77 -2.94 5.58
N ALA A 50 6.07 -3.17 4.47
CA ALA A 50 6.35 -4.30 3.59
C ALA A 50 7.76 -4.22 2.99
N ASP A 51 8.18 -3.03 2.56
CA ASP A 51 9.52 -2.78 2.01
C ASP A 51 10.61 -3.02 3.07
N ARG A 52 10.46 -2.40 4.25
CA ARG A 52 11.47 -2.45 5.32
C ARG A 52 11.59 -3.79 6.02
N GLU A 53 10.45 -4.44 6.30
CA GLU A 53 10.41 -5.60 7.21
C GLU A 53 10.18 -6.93 6.49
N LEU A 54 9.56 -6.90 5.30
CA LEU A 54 9.17 -8.12 4.58
C LEU A 54 9.94 -8.37 3.29
N ARG A 55 10.83 -7.45 2.90
CA ARG A 55 11.56 -7.47 1.61
C ARG A 55 10.62 -7.51 0.40
N LEU A 56 9.48 -6.82 0.53
CA LEU A 56 8.51 -6.64 -0.53
C LEU A 56 8.62 -5.20 -1.04
N THR A 57 9.32 -4.99 -2.14
CA THR A 57 9.62 -3.65 -2.65
C THR A 57 8.46 -3.13 -3.50
N ILE A 58 8.20 -1.82 -3.45
CA ILE A 58 7.21 -1.20 -4.35
C ILE A 58 7.73 -1.28 -5.78
N ALA A 59 6.93 -1.88 -6.66
CA ALA A 59 7.27 -2.14 -8.04
C ALA A 59 6.77 -1.03 -8.97
N GLN A 60 7.64 -0.63 -9.90
CA GLN A 60 7.27 0.21 -11.03
C GLN A 60 6.27 -0.53 -11.94
N HIS A 61 5.24 0.18 -12.42
CA HIS A 61 4.25 -0.36 -13.34
C HIS A 61 3.75 0.71 -14.33
N GLY A 62 3.23 0.27 -15.48
CA GLY A 62 2.87 1.15 -16.59
C GLY A 62 1.61 2.01 -16.39
N GLN A 63 0.75 1.69 -15.42
CA GLN A 63 -0.48 2.45 -15.16
C GLN A 63 -0.27 3.49 -14.06
N LEU A 64 -0.03 4.75 -14.45
CA LEU A 64 0.13 5.89 -13.53
C LEU A 64 -1.19 6.63 -13.26
N LEU A 65 -2.31 5.90 -13.17
CA LEU A 65 -3.59 6.49 -12.80
C LEU A 65 -3.58 6.92 -11.32
N GLY A 66 -4.40 7.92 -10.99
CA GLY A 66 -4.43 8.50 -9.65
C GLY A 66 -3.30 9.50 -9.42
N SER A 67 -3.14 9.94 -8.17
CA SER A 67 -2.02 10.77 -7.70
C SER A 67 -0.94 9.88 -7.04
N PRO A 68 0.35 10.30 -7.03
CA PRO A 68 1.38 9.60 -6.26
C PRO A 68 1.02 9.49 -4.78
N SER A 69 1.56 8.47 -4.11
CA SER A 69 1.46 8.35 -2.65
C SER A 69 2.22 9.46 -1.92
N LEU A 70 2.01 9.56 -0.62
CA LEU A 70 2.71 10.52 0.25
C LEU A 70 4.13 10.07 0.64
N LEU A 71 4.59 8.91 0.15
CA LEU A 71 5.94 8.43 0.40
C LEU A 71 6.97 9.28 -0.32
N ARG A 72 8.09 9.55 0.36
CA ARG A 72 9.19 10.38 -0.18
C ARG A 72 10.23 9.59 -0.96
N SER A 73 10.22 8.26 -0.88
CA SER A 73 11.17 7.42 -1.63
C SER A 73 10.79 7.40 -3.12
N GLU A 74 11.79 7.28 -3.99
CA GLU A 74 11.58 7.16 -5.44
C GLU A 74 10.62 6.01 -5.76
N ARG A 75 10.82 4.86 -5.11
CA ARG A 75 9.91 3.69 -5.23
C ARG A 75 8.51 3.99 -4.71
N GLY A 76 8.39 4.79 -3.64
CA GLY A 76 7.11 5.19 -3.07
C GLY A 76 6.20 5.95 -4.02
N THR A 77 6.76 6.65 -5.01
CA THR A 77 5.99 7.41 -6.02
C THR A 77 5.14 6.52 -6.95
N TRP A 78 5.46 5.22 -7.01
CA TRP A 78 4.71 4.22 -7.78
C TRP A 78 3.45 3.73 -7.06
N ALA A 79 3.36 3.88 -5.73
CA ALA A 79 2.10 3.70 -5.03
C ALA A 79 1.15 4.87 -5.34
N ARG A 80 -0.16 4.58 -5.43
CA ARG A 80 -1.16 5.51 -5.96
C ARG A 80 -2.26 5.79 -4.94
N ARG A 81 -2.71 7.04 -4.93
CA ARG A 81 -3.90 7.53 -4.24
C ARG A 81 -4.93 8.02 -5.24
N PHE A 82 -6.18 7.64 -5.03
CA PHE A 82 -7.31 8.15 -5.78
C PHE A 82 -8.13 9.01 -4.84
N TYR A 83 -7.99 10.32 -4.97
CA TYR A 83 -8.79 11.28 -4.22
C TYR A 83 -10.16 11.50 -4.88
N PRO A 84 -11.27 11.48 -4.12
CA PRO A 84 -12.62 11.66 -4.67
C PRO A 84 -12.79 12.94 -5.48
N HIS A 85 -12.27 14.05 -4.96
CA HIS A 85 -12.42 15.38 -5.57
C HIS A 85 -11.51 15.61 -6.79
N ILE A 86 -10.55 14.71 -7.07
CA ILE A 86 -9.62 14.84 -8.20
C ILE A 86 -9.97 13.82 -9.29
N HIS A 87 -10.41 12.62 -8.89
CA HIS A 87 -10.51 11.48 -9.81
C HIS A 87 -11.93 10.94 -9.97
N ASP A 88 -12.94 11.55 -9.35
CA ASP A 88 -14.33 11.09 -9.38
C ASP A 88 -14.48 9.61 -8.94
N THR A 89 -13.85 9.28 -7.81
CA THR A 89 -13.89 7.93 -7.22
C THR A 89 -14.29 7.97 -5.75
N PRO A 90 -14.64 6.83 -5.13
CA PRO A 90 -14.95 6.78 -3.69
C PRO A 90 -13.77 7.07 -2.75
N GLY A 91 -12.53 7.07 -3.25
CA GLY A 91 -11.34 7.20 -2.42
C GLY A 91 -10.66 5.87 -2.13
N PHE A 92 -9.43 5.68 -2.62
CA PHE A 92 -8.67 4.45 -2.36
C PHE A 92 -7.16 4.61 -2.57
N PHE A 93 -6.41 3.64 -2.08
CA PHE A 93 -4.97 3.51 -2.22
C PHE A 93 -4.61 2.17 -2.84
N TYR A 94 -3.55 2.13 -3.66
CA TYR A 94 -2.94 0.86 -4.06
C TYR A 94 -1.42 0.95 -4.27
N ALA A 95 -0.74 -0.20 -4.11
CA ALA A 95 0.64 -0.39 -4.53
C ALA A 95 0.86 -1.84 -4.98
N ILE A 96 1.65 -2.03 -6.04
CA ILE A 96 2.15 -3.35 -6.42
C ILE A 96 3.45 -3.58 -5.66
N LEU A 97 3.53 -4.69 -4.94
CA LEU A 97 4.71 -5.11 -4.19
C LEU A 97 5.34 -6.32 -4.88
N ARG A 98 6.67 -6.35 -4.99
CA ARG A 98 7.42 -7.45 -5.59
C ARG A 98 8.39 -8.07 -4.58
N LYS A 99 8.46 -9.40 -4.60
CA LYS A 99 9.45 -10.18 -3.85
C LYS A 99 10.63 -10.47 -4.76
N ASP A 100 11.80 -9.93 -4.46
CA ASP A 100 13.04 -10.19 -5.20
C ASP A 100 13.73 -11.53 -4.80
#